data_AF-A0A5J4KL72-F1
#
_entry.id   AF-A0A5J4KL72-F1
#
_cell.length_a   1.000
_cell.length_b   1.000
_cell.length_c   1.000
_cell.angle_alpha   90.00
_cell.angle_beta   90.00
_cell.angle_gamma   90.00
#
_symmetry.space_group_name_H-M   'P 1'
#
loop_
_entity.id
_entity.type
_entity.pdbx_description
1 polymer ?
#
loop_
_entity_poly.entity_id
_entity_poly.type
_entity_poly.pdbx_seq_one_letter_code
_entity_poly.pdbx_strand_id
1 'polypeptide(L)'
;MQQKNTKNLLAPQRLYTAKEVAQYEYCPLVWWHEQYDPAVQADNDSLFAQMVEIEQEYGSLAPEMPDYQVIEQILARRGAFYEDARRAKQFPEMEADEELDEEYDEAVENHPKVRRLLGLAVLALGTGVVLVGFSILTLILK
;
A
#
# COMPACT_ATOMS: atom_id res chain seq x y z
N MET A 1 35.23 -18.15 44.35
CA MET A 1 33.97 -17.39 44.18
C MET A 1 34.07 -16.59 42.89
N GLN A 2 33.41 -17.01 41.82
CA GLN A 2 33.39 -16.29 40.54
C GLN A 2 32.10 -15.47 40.43
N GLN A 3 32.26 -14.14 40.49
CA GLN A 3 31.20 -13.18 40.21
C GLN A 3 30.86 -13.26 38.72
N LYS A 4 29.70 -13.84 38.38
CA LYS A 4 29.14 -13.78 37.04
C LYS A 4 28.78 -12.33 36.72
N ASN A 5 29.50 -11.76 35.76
CA ASN A 5 29.26 -10.45 35.19
C ASN A 5 27.96 -10.51 34.36
N THR A 6 26.83 -10.27 35.00
CA THR A 6 25.53 -10.07 34.36
C THR A 6 25.55 -8.73 33.64
N LYS A 7 26.09 -8.71 32.43
CA LYS A 7 25.85 -7.63 31.48
C LYS A 7 24.36 -7.60 31.20
N ASN A 8 23.68 -6.54 31.66
CA ASN A 8 22.30 -6.25 31.32
C ASN A 8 22.18 -6.20 29.79
N LEU A 9 21.71 -7.28 29.19
CA LEU A 9 21.23 -7.31 27.81
C LEU A 9 19.93 -6.53 27.79
N LEU A 10 20.04 -5.19 27.74
CA LEU A 10 18.92 -4.32 27.40
C LEU A 10 18.36 -4.83 26.08
N ALA A 11 17.11 -5.31 26.11
CA ALA A 11 16.42 -5.71 24.89
C ALA A 11 16.48 -4.54 23.88
N PRO A 12 16.78 -4.81 22.60
CA PRO A 12 16.87 -3.75 21.61
C PRO A 12 15.55 -2.96 21.60
N GLN A 13 15.65 -1.64 21.85
CA GLN A 13 14.49 -0.76 21.73
C GLN A 13 14.11 -0.68 20.25
N ARG A 14 12.93 -1.21 19.90
CA ARG A 14 12.35 -1.05 18.57
C ARG A 14 11.97 0.42 18.36
N LEU A 15 12.43 1.01 17.26
CA LEU A 15 11.95 2.32 16.81
C LEU A 15 10.62 2.14 16.08
N TYR A 16 9.63 2.97 16.41
CA TYR A 16 8.32 2.98 15.77
C TYR A 16 8.17 4.21 14.89
N THR A 17 7.62 4.01 13.71
CA THR A 17 7.25 5.09 12.78
C THR A 17 5.92 5.74 13.20
N ALA A 18 5.72 7.00 12.83
CA ALA A 18 4.45 7.69 13.08
C ALA A 18 3.24 6.94 12.47
N LYS A 19 3.45 6.25 11.34
CA LYS A 19 2.43 5.41 10.71
C LYS A 19 2.06 4.21 11.57
N GLU A 20 3.05 3.49 12.10
CA GLU A 20 2.80 2.34 13.00
C GLU A 20 2.07 2.77 14.27
N VAL A 21 2.44 3.92 14.85
CA VAL A 21 1.75 4.47 16.04
C VAL A 21 0.30 4.82 15.70
N ALA A 22 0.05 5.51 14.59
CA ALA A 22 -1.31 5.85 14.18
C ALA A 22 -2.17 4.60 13.89
N GLN A 23 -1.58 3.56 13.30
CA GLN A 23 -2.28 2.31 13.00
C GLN A 23 -2.58 1.51 14.27
N TYR A 24 -1.65 1.50 15.23
CA TYR A 24 -1.88 0.91 16.55
C TYR A 24 -3.00 1.63 17.30
N GLU A 25 -3.00 2.97 17.32
CA GLU A 25 -4.07 3.75 17.95
C GLU A 25 -5.44 3.56 17.27
N TYR A 26 -5.45 3.39 15.95
CA TYR A 26 -6.69 3.15 15.20
C TYR A 26 -7.24 1.74 15.45
N CYS A 27 -6.42 0.71 15.30
CA CYS A 27 -6.81 -0.67 15.54
C CYS A 27 -5.61 -1.53 15.98
N PRO A 28 -5.44 -1.76 17.29
CA PRO A 28 -4.31 -2.54 17.81
C PRO A 28 -4.30 -3.99 17.29
N LEU A 29 -5.48 -4.57 17.06
CA LEU A 29 -5.61 -5.96 16.62
C LEU A 29 -5.09 -6.15 15.20
N VAL A 30 -5.50 -5.27 14.27
CA VAL A 30 -5.00 -5.31 12.89
C VAL A 30 -3.49 -5.04 12.86
N TRP A 31 -3.03 -4.06 13.63
CA TRP A 31 -1.59 -3.78 13.74
C TRP A 31 -0.80 -4.99 14.24
N TRP A 32 -1.30 -5.70 15.27
CA TRP A 32 -0.65 -6.90 15.78
C TRP A 32 -0.60 -8.01 14.74
N HIS A 33 -1.73 -8.25 14.06
CA HIS A 33 -1.84 -9.25 13.01
C HIS A 33 -0.84 -8.97 11.87
N GLU A 34 -0.75 -7.74 11.40
CA GLU A 34 0.18 -7.39 10.32
C GLU A 34 1.66 -7.54 10.71
N GLN A 35 1.99 -7.42 11.99
CA GLN A 35 3.37 -7.49 12.47
C GLN A 35 3.81 -8.91 12.82
N TYR A 36 2.91 -9.73 13.33
CA TYR A 36 3.26 -11.00 13.98
C TYR A 36 2.61 -12.23 13.33
N ASP A 37 1.60 -12.08 12.48
CA ASP A 37 1.03 -13.23 11.79
C ASP A 37 2.02 -13.75 10.72
N PRO A 38 2.47 -15.01 10.82
CA PRO A 38 3.31 -15.61 9.78
C PRO A 38 2.67 -15.60 8.39
N ALA A 39 1.34 -15.69 8.27
CA ALA A 39 0.67 -15.66 6.98
C ALA A 39 0.83 -14.30 6.27
N VAL A 40 0.95 -13.21 7.02
CA VAL A 40 1.20 -11.87 6.46
C VAL A 40 2.61 -11.73 5.89
N GLN A 41 3.58 -12.53 6.35
CA GLN A 41 4.96 -12.51 5.86
C GLN A 41 5.22 -13.57 4.77
N ALA A 42 4.29 -14.51 4.60
CA ALA A 42 4.40 -15.58 3.61
C ALA A 42 4.20 -15.09 2.18
N ASP A 43 4.82 -15.77 1.21
CA ASP A 43 4.68 -15.47 -0.23
C ASP A 43 3.31 -15.91 -0.75
N ASN A 44 2.82 -15.29 -1.83
CA ASN A 44 1.50 -15.60 -2.39
C ASN A 44 1.36 -17.10 -2.76
N ASP A 45 2.40 -17.71 -3.35
CA ASP A 45 2.38 -19.13 -3.72
C ASP A 45 2.22 -20.04 -2.49
N SER A 46 2.88 -19.71 -1.38
CA SER A 46 2.75 -20.47 -0.14
C SER A 46 1.36 -20.34 0.50
N LEU A 47 0.76 -19.15 0.37
CA LEU A 47 -0.61 -18.89 0.83
C LEU A 47 -1.64 -19.66 -0.01
N PHE A 48 -1.47 -19.72 -1.33
CA PHE A 48 -2.31 -20.55 -2.20
C PHE A 48 -2.16 -22.04 -1.89
N ALA A 49 -0.93 -22.52 -1.67
CA ALA A 49 -0.71 -23.92 -1.27
C ALA A 49 -1.45 -24.26 0.02
N GLN A 50 -1.41 -23.36 1.02
CA GLN A 50 -2.13 -23.53 2.27
C GLN A 50 -3.65 -23.52 2.08
N MET A 51 -4.20 -22.66 1.22
CA MET A 51 -5.64 -22.70 0.88
C MET A 51 -6.03 -24.04 0.26
N VAL A 52 -5.22 -24.58 -0.66
CA VAL A 52 -5.47 -25.89 -1.27
C VAL A 52 -5.42 -27.02 -0.24
N GLU A 53 -4.51 -26.95 0.74
CA GLU A 53 -4.47 -27.92 1.85
C GLU A 53 -5.75 -27.87 2.68
N ILE A 54 -6.24 -26.66 3.00
CA ILE A 54 -7.52 -26.47 3.73
C ILE A 54 -8.70 -27.00 2.89
N GLU A 55 -8.71 -26.76 1.58
CA GLU A 55 -9.72 -27.31 0.68
C GLU A 55 -9.70 -28.84 0.62
N GLN A 56 -8.52 -29.46 0.69
CA GLN A 56 -8.41 -30.92 0.76
C GLN A 56 -8.93 -31.48 2.09
N GLU A 57 -8.73 -30.78 3.20
CA GLU A 57 -9.16 -31.22 4.53
C GLU A 57 -10.67 -31.02 4.76
N TYR A 58 -11.20 -29.84 4.43
CA TYR A 58 -12.57 -29.44 4.75
C TYR A 58 -13.52 -29.50 3.55
N GLY A 59 -13.00 -29.71 2.34
CA GLY A 59 -13.81 -29.80 1.12
C GLY A 59 -14.61 -28.52 0.88
N SER A 60 -15.93 -28.67 0.70
CA SER A 60 -16.84 -27.55 0.47
C SER A 60 -16.98 -26.58 1.66
N LEU A 61 -16.57 -26.99 2.85
CA LEU A 61 -16.62 -26.15 4.06
C LEU A 61 -15.35 -25.29 4.23
N ALA A 62 -14.33 -25.47 3.37
CA ALA A 62 -13.08 -24.72 3.46
C ALA A 62 -13.27 -23.19 3.48
N PRO A 63 -14.17 -22.57 2.69
CA PRO A 63 -14.40 -21.12 2.75
C PRO A 63 -14.98 -20.62 4.09
N GLU A 64 -15.59 -21.50 4.87
CA GLU A 64 -16.11 -21.16 6.21
C GLU A 64 -15.00 -21.19 7.27
N MET A 65 -13.84 -21.75 6.95
CA MET A 65 -12.72 -21.85 7.89
C MET A 65 -12.08 -20.48 8.12
N PRO A 66 -11.80 -20.12 9.38
CA PRO A 66 -11.17 -18.83 9.70
C PRO A 66 -9.85 -18.62 8.98
N ASP A 67 -9.01 -19.65 8.91
CA ASP A 67 -7.69 -19.57 8.29
C ASP A 67 -7.80 -19.32 6.78
N TYR A 68 -8.79 -19.93 6.11
CA TYR A 68 -9.07 -19.68 4.71
C TYR A 68 -9.44 -18.22 4.45
N GLN A 69 -10.34 -17.66 5.26
CA GLN A 69 -10.79 -16.27 5.13
C GLN A 69 -9.67 -15.27 5.39
N VAL A 70 -8.79 -15.54 6.35
CA VAL A 70 -7.61 -14.70 6.62
C VAL A 70 -6.68 -14.70 5.42
N ILE A 71 -6.35 -15.88 4.88
CA ILE A 71 -5.46 -16.01 3.73
C ILE A 71 -6.06 -15.33 2.49
N GLU A 72 -7.34 -15.54 2.23
CA GLU A 72 -8.06 -14.90 1.12
C GLU A 72 -7.99 -13.37 1.22
N GLN A 73 -8.24 -12.79 2.41
CA GLN A 73 -8.13 -11.34 2.61
C GLN A 73 -6.71 -10.82 2.40
N ILE A 74 -5.69 -11.57 2.83
CA ILE A 74 -4.29 -11.21 2.60
C ILE A 74 -4.00 -11.18 1.09
N LEU A 75 -4.38 -12.22 0.36
CA LEU A 75 -4.20 -12.32 -1.09
C LEU A 75 -4.97 -11.24 -1.85
N ALA A 76 -6.20 -10.92 -1.42
CA ALA A 76 -7.02 -9.88 -2.00
C ALA A 76 -6.39 -8.48 -1.85
N ARG A 77 -5.87 -8.15 -0.66
CA ARG A 77 -5.17 -6.87 -0.42
C ARG A 77 -3.89 -6.75 -1.24
N ARG A 78 -3.20 -7.85 -1.48
CA ARG A 78 -1.99 -7.91 -2.32
C ARG A 78 -2.31 -7.87 -3.81
N GLY A 79 -3.58 -7.98 -4.17
CA GLY A 79 -4.04 -8.00 -5.55
C GLY A 79 -3.68 -9.30 -6.29
N ALA A 80 -3.41 -10.39 -5.56
CA ALA A 80 -2.98 -11.66 -6.14
C ALA A 80 -4.02 -12.25 -7.10
N PHE A 81 -5.31 -11.98 -6.88
CA PHE A 81 -6.39 -12.42 -7.76
C PHE A 81 -6.54 -11.61 -9.07
N TYR A 82 -5.90 -10.44 -9.18
CA TYR A 82 -6.02 -9.57 -10.37
C TYR A 82 -4.92 -9.78 -11.40
N GLU A 83 -3.83 -10.48 -11.05
CA GLU A 83 -2.73 -10.75 -11.98
C GLU A 83 -3.16 -11.65 -13.14
N ASP A 84 -4.07 -12.59 -12.89
CA ASP A 84 -4.63 -13.46 -13.94
C ASP A 84 -5.48 -12.67 -14.95
N ALA A 85 -6.17 -11.60 -14.53
CA ALA A 85 -6.93 -10.74 -15.42
C ALA A 85 -6.03 -9.91 -16.36
N ARG A 86 -4.82 -9.54 -15.92
CA ARG A 86 -3.82 -8.87 -16.78
C ARG A 86 -3.10 -9.83 -17.70
N ARG A 87 -2.83 -11.06 -17.24
CA ARG A 87 -2.20 -12.12 -18.06
C ARG A 87 -3.15 -12.65 -19.14
N ALA A 88 -4.44 -12.76 -18.84
CA ALA A 88 -5.48 -13.14 -19.81
C ALA A 88 -5.67 -12.10 -20.93
N LYS A 89 -5.38 -10.82 -20.68
CA LYS A 89 -5.38 -9.74 -21.70
C LYS A 89 -4.16 -9.75 -22.63
N GLN A 90 -3.19 -10.64 -22.44
CA GLN A 90 -1.95 -10.67 -23.22
C GLN A 90 -2.01 -11.61 -24.46
N PHE A 91 -3.14 -12.25 -24.73
CA PHE A 91 -3.39 -12.91 -26.02
C PHE A 91 -4.07 -11.94 -26.99
N PRO A 92 -3.50 -11.67 -28.17
CA PRO A 92 -4.08 -10.76 -29.15
C PRO A 92 -5.08 -11.49 -30.07
N GLU A 93 -6.01 -10.70 -30.64
CA GLU A 93 -7.16 -11.04 -31.52
C GLU A 93 -8.49 -11.21 -30.77
N MET A 94 -9.57 -10.50 -31.07
CA MET A 94 -9.98 -9.79 -32.29
C MET A 94 -11.02 -8.72 -31.93
N GLU A 95 -10.91 -7.56 -32.59
CA GLU A 95 -11.87 -6.48 -32.86
C GLU A 95 -13.21 -6.36 -32.09
N ALA A 96 -13.48 -5.09 -31.73
CA ALA A 96 -14.78 -4.45 -31.48
C ALA A 96 -15.43 -4.66 -30.10
N ASP A 97 -15.20 -3.71 -29.17
CA ASP A 97 -16.16 -2.63 -28.97
C ASP A 97 -15.51 -1.49 -28.16
N GLU A 98 -15.48 -0.29 -28.76
CA GLU A 98 -15.12 0.97 -28.14
C GLU A 98 -16.29 1.44 -27.27
N GLU A 99 -16.31 1.13 -25.97
CA GLU A 99 -17.18 1.82 -25.01
C GLU A 99 -16.79 1.38 -23.59
N LEU A 100 -15.84 2.07 -22.94
CA LEU A 100 -15.65 2.07 -21.47
C LEU A 100 -14.51 3.02 -21.01
N ASP A 101 -14.33 4.17 -21.68
CA ASP A 101 -13.32 5.19 -21.29
C ASP A 101 -13.91 6.40 -20.53
N GLU A 102 -15.18 6.36 -20.10
CA GLU A 102 -15.84 7.50 -19.46
C GLU A 102 -16.30 7.24 -18.02
N GLU A 103 -15.43 6.86 -17.06
CA GLU A 103 -15.80 7.02 -15.63
C GLU A 103 -14.62 7.03 -14.63
N TYR A 104 -13.60 7.87 -14.84
CA TYR A 104 -12.57 8.08 -13.80
C TYR A 104 -12.14 9.53 -13.55
N ASP A 105 -12.76 10.53 -14.20
CA ASP A 105 -12.34 11.93 -14.03
C ASP A 105 -13.13 12.73 -12.98
N GLU A 106 -14.25 12.24 -12.45
CA GLU A 106 -15.15 13.11 -11.65
C GLU A 106 -14.94 13.11 -10.13
N ALA A 107 -14.10 12.25 -9.55
CA ALA A 107 -14.01 12.13 -8.08
C ALA A 107 -12.97 13.04 -7.40
N VAL A 108 -12.08 13.70 -8.14
CA VAL A 108 -10.97 14.48 -7.54
C VAL A 108 -11.28 15.97 -7.37
N GLU A 109 -12.33 16.49 -8.04
CA GLU A 109 -12.51 17.94 -8.20
C GLU A 109 -13.08 18.68 -6.97
N ASN A 110 -13.74 17.98 -6.03
CA ASN A 110 -14.52 18.63 -4.97
C ASN A 110 -13.94 18.57 -3.55
N HIS A 111 -12.68 18.18 -3.37
CA HIS A 111 -12.08 18.19 -2.03
C HIS A 111 -11.36 19.52 -1.72
N PRO A 112 -11.81 20.31 -0.72
CA PRO A 112 -11.30 21.67 -0.46
C PRO A 112 -9.81 21.72 -0.10
N LYS A 113 -9.23 20.59 0.32
CA LYS A 113 -7.79 20.45 0.58
C LYS A 113 -6.96 20.38 -0.71
N VAL A 114 -7.46 19.75 -1.76
CA VAL A 114 -6.76 19.61 -3.06
C VAL A 114 -6.68 20.97 -3.77
N ARG A 115 -7.78 21.75 -3.75
CA ARG A 115 -7.81 23.11 -4.31
C ARG A 115 -6.84 24.07 -3.60
N ARG A 116 -6.64 23.91 -2.29
CA ARG A 116 -5.63 24.67 -1.53
C ARG A 116 -4.20 24.28 -1.90
N LEU A 117 -3.94 22.98 -2.07
CA LEU A 117 -2.62 22.49 -2.50
C LEU A 117 -2.28 22.94 -3.92
N LEU A 118 -3.25 22.87 -4.84
CA LEU A 118 -3.10 23.37 -6.20
C LEU A 118 -2.79 24.87 -6.21
N GLY A 119 -3.52 25.66 -5.40
CA GLY A 119 -3.27 27.10 -5.26
C GLY A 119 -1.86 27.43 -4.75
N LEU A 120 -1.38 26.69 -3.74
CA LEU A 120 -0.01 26.86 -3.22
C LEU A 120 1.05 26.48 -4.26
N ALA A 121 0.82 25.40 -5.03
CA ALA A 121 1.74 24.97 -6.08
C ALA A 121 1.87 26.02 -7.19
N VAL A 122 0.75 26.58 -7.65
CA VAL A 122 0.73 27.64 -8.67
C VAL A 122 1.42 28.91 -8.16
N LEU A 123 1.19 29.30 -6.90
CA LEU A 123 1.82 30.46 -6.30
C LEU A 123 3.34 30.30 -6.19
N ALA A 124 3.81 29.13 -5.75
CA ALA A 124 5.24 28.82 -5.70
C ALA A 124 5.89 28.89 -7.10
N LEU A 125 5.26 28.28 -8.11
CA LEU A 125 5.72 28.37 -9.50
C LEU A 125 5.78 29.81 -10.00
N GLY A 126 4.73 30.60 -9.77
CA GLY A 126 4.68 32.00 -10.17
C GLY A 126 5.81 32.82 -9.52
N THR A 127 6.04 32.66 -8.21
CA THR A 127 7.15 33.34 -7.54
C THR A 127 8.52 32.93 -8.10
N GLY A 128 8.71 31.66 -8.46
CA GLY A 128 9.94 31.19 -9.10
C GLY A 128 10.20 31.86 -10.44
N VAL A 129 9.18 31.93 -11.31
CA VAL A 129 9.28 32.57 -12.63
C VAL A 129 9.59 34.06 -12.51
N VAL A 130 8.95 34.77 -11.57
CA VAL A 130 9.21 36.20 -11.32
C VAL A 130 10.64 36.42 -10.84
N LEU A 131 11.14 35.60 -9.92
CA LEU A 131 12.52 35.71 -9.42
C LEU A 131 13.56 35.44 -10.52
N VAL A 132 13.34 34.42 -11.35
CA VAL A 132 14.22 34.12 -12.49
C VAL A 132 14.18 35.26 -13.50
N GLY A 133 12.99 35.77 -13.84
CA GLY A 133 12.83 36.90 -14.75
C GLY A 133 13.50 38.17 -14.23
N PHE A 134 13.33 38.48 -12.94
CA PHE A 134 13.98 39.62 -12.30
C PHE A 134 15.50 39.48 -12.30
N SER A 135 16.02 38.28 -12.01
CA SER A 135 17.46 38.00 -12.06
C SER A 135 18.02 38.24 -13.46
N ILE A 136 17.35 37.76 -14.52
CA ILE A 136 17.78 37.96 -15.91
C ILE A 136 17.72 39.44 -16.29
N LEU A 137 16.63 40.13 -15.92
CA LEU A 137 16.45 41.56 -16.19
C LEU A 137 17.56 42.40 -15.56
N THR A 138 17.89 42.14 -14.30
CA THR A 138 18.98 42.85 -13.60
C THR A 138 20.37 42.59 -14.20
N LEU A 139 20.56 41.44 -14.83
CA LEU A 139 21.81 41.07 -15.50
C LEU A 139 21.95 41.74 -16.87
N ILE A 140 20.83 42.00 -17.56
CA ILE A 140 20.79 42.71 -18.85
C ILE A 140 20.88 44.23 -18.68
N LEU A 141 20.36 44.79 -17.58
CA LEU A 141 20.38 46.23 -17.29
C LEU A 141 21.71 46.76 -16.75
N LYS A 142 22.71 45.89 -16.55
CA LYS A 142 24.03 46.23 -16.01
C LYS A 142 25.09 46.21 -17.10
#